data_AF-A0A4V2E1F9-F1
#
_entry.id   AF-A0A4V2E1F9-F1
#
_cell.length_a   1.000
_cell.length_b   1.000
_cell.length_c   1.000
_cell.angle_alpha   90.00
_cell.angle_beta   90.00
_cell.angle_gamma   90.00
#
_symmetry.space_group_name_H-M   'P 1'
#
loop_
_entity.id
_entity.type
_entity.pdbx_description
1 polymer ?
#
loop_
_entity_poly.entity_id
_entity_poly.type
_entity_poly.pdbx_seq_one_letter_code
_entity_poly.pdbx_strand_id
1 'polypeptide(L)'
;MSAQTSFIQQDKLCSEMLAHSLGYAYINSVLSYFTQRRFVTRFDREHERGVSPDSVFYLAMAVILQQPKHASHIFRLFEVGYPRHWVNRSKSHIGDCMILLFDAANGSKSMTPIVDGFAYADIVADWNTEDLDLLTAHLTRLCDDQVAQVAAPPSKDFFEFDNMNWQFTPYAALMLLALRAQHGLPNPDFSHPGFGNVTQLLPDAPVAPVE
;
A
#
# COMPACT_ATOMS: atom_id res chain seq x y z
N MET A 1 26.94 -8.41 12.96
CA MET A 1 28.26 -8.70 12.33
C MET A 1 27.98 -9.40 11.02
N SER A 2 28.34 -8.73 9.94
CA SER A 2 27.52 -8.56 8.75
C SER A 2 27.83 -9.58 7.65
N ALA A 3 26.93 -9.69 6.67
CA ALA A 3 27.21 -10.31 5.37
C ALA A 3 28.54 -9.85 4.75
N GLN A 4 29.07 -8.67 5.13
CA GLN A 4 30.38 -8.19 4.68
C GLN A 4 31.55 -9.02 5.22
N THR A 5 31.42 -9.66 6.39
CA THR A 5 32.46 -10.52 6.97
C THR A 5 32.60 -11.83 6.20
N SER A 6 31.53 -12.34 5.59
CA SER A 6 31.58 -13.54 4.74
C SER A 6 32.17 -13.26 3.35
N PHE A 7 32.16 -12.01 2.89
CA PHE A 7 32.86 -11.60 1.67
C PHE A 7 34.39 -11.62 1.81
N ILE A 8 34.92 -11.70 3.04
CA ILE A 8 36.36 -11.70 3.30
C ILE A 8 36.75 -13.05 3.92
N GLN A 9 37.55 -13.82 3.20
CA GLN A 9 38.15 -15.06 3.66
C GLN A 9 39.67 -14.91 3.65
N GLN A 10 40.31 -15.06 4.81
CA GLN A 10 41.77 -14.92 4.95
C GLN A 10 42.30 -13.58 4.37
N ASP A 11 41.68 -12.46 4.73
CA ASP A 11 42.01 -11.11 4.24
C ASP A 11 41.93 -10.93 2.71
N LYS A 12 41.21 -11.83 2.01
CA LYS A 12 40.94 -11.74 0.57
C LYS A 12 39.45 -11.80 0.31
N LEU A 13 39.01 -11.21 -0.79
CA LEU A 13 37.65 -11.37 -1.29
C LEU A 13 37.37 -12.85 -1.57
N CYS A 14 36.32 -13.39 -0.96
CA CYS A 14 35.84 -14.74 -1.24
C CYS A 14 35.31 -14.80 -2.68
N SER A 15 36.05 -15.46 -3.57
CA SER A 15 35.73 -15.55 -5.00
C SER A 15 34.38 -16.22 -5.25
N GLU A 16 34.00 -17.19 -4.43
CA GLU A 16 32.73 -17.92 -4.53
C GLU A 16 31.54 -17.00 -4.20
N MET A 17 31.61 -16.26 -3.09
CA MET A 17 30.56 -15.30 -2.72
C MET A 17 30.47 -14.13 -3.70
N LEU A 18 31.61 -13.67 -4.22
CA LEU A 18 31.65 -12.65 -5.27
C LEU A 18 30.99 -13.16 -6.56
N ALA A 19 31.33 -14.37 -7.00
CA ALA A 19 30.74 -15.00 -8.18
C ALA A 19 29.23 -15.20 -8.03
N HIS A 20 28.76 -15.65 -6.86
CA HIS A 20 27.33 -15.75 -6.55
C HIS A 20 26.64 -14.40 -6.64
N SER A 21 27.20 -13.37 -6.01
CA SER A 21 26.60 -12.02 -5.98
C SER A 21 26.55 -11.39 -7.38
N LEU A 22 27.62 -11.56 -8.17
CA LEU A 22 27.66 -11.14 -9.57
C LEU A 22 26.65 -11.92 -10.43
N GLY A 23 26.45 -13.22 -10.15
CA GLY A 23 25.42 -14.03 -10.78
C GLY A 23 24.01 -13.49 -10.52
N TYR A 24 23.68 -13.18 -9.26
CA TYR A 24 22.40 -12.55 -8.91
C TYR A 24 22.25 -11.17 -9.55
N ALA A 25 23.29 -10.33 -9.53
CA ALA A 25 23.27 -9.03 -10.16
C ALA A 25 23.03 -9.13 -11.67
N TYR A 26 23.65 -10.12 -12.34
CA TYR A 26 23.42 -10.42 -13.74
C TYR A 26 21.97 -10.81 -14.00
N ILE A 27 21.41 -11.76 -13.23
CA ILE A 27 20.00 -12.18 -13.36
C ILE A 27 19.07 -10.98 -13.14
N ASN A 28 19.30 -10.17 -12.12
CA ASN A 28 18.49 -8.99 -11.85
C ASN A 28 18.56 -7.95 -12.98
N SER A 29 19.73 -7.78 -13.58
CA SER A 29 19.93 -6.91 -14.75
C SER A 29 19.17 -7.43 -15.97
N VAL A 30 19.20 -8.75 -16.20
CA VAL A 30 18.45 -9.41 -17.28
C VAL A 30 16.94 -9.25 -17.08
N LEU A 31 16.45 -9.50 -15.86
CA LEU A 31 15.04 -9.28 -15.51
C LEU A 31 14.63 -7.83 -15.74
N SER A 32 15.42 -6.88 -15.24
CA SER A 32 15.19 -5.44 -15.42
C SER A 32 15.13 -5.05 -16.89
N TYR A 33 16.08 -5.54 -17.71
CA TYR A 33 16.11 -5.29 -19.15
C TYR A 33 14.85 -5.78 -19.86
N PHE A 34 14.42 -7.02 -19.60
CA PHE A 34 13.22 -7.58 -20.22
C PHE A 34 11.94 -6.91 -19.73
N THR A 35 11.87 -6.53 -18.46
CA THR A 35 10.76 -5.76 -17.90
C THR A 35 10.64 -4.40 -18.58
N GLN A 36 11.74 -3.65 -18.68
CA GLN A 36 11.78 -2.35 -19.38
C GLN A 36 11.34 -2.48 -20.85
N ARG A 37 11.89 -3.46 -21.57
CA ARG A 37 11.55 -3.70 -22.98
C ARG A 37 10.07 -4.04 -23.16
N ARG A 38 9.51 -4.92 -22.31
CA ARG A 38 8.09 -5.28 -22.35
C ARG A 38 7.18 -4.09 -22.01
N PHE A 39 7.61 -3.23 -21.10
CA PHE A 39 6.85 -2.04 -20.70
C PHE A 39 6.67 -1.08 -21.87
N VAL A 40 7.75 -0.78 -22.61
CA VAL A 40 7.69 0.04 -23.83
C VAL A 40 6.77 -0.61 -24.86
N THR A 41 6.89 -1.92 -25.12
CA THR A 41 6.00 -2.61 -26.08
C THR A 41 4.52 -2.55 -25.67
N ARG A 42 4.22 -2.62 -24.37
CA ARG A 42 2.85 -2.69 -23.86
C ARG A 42 2.19 -1.33 -23.66
N PHE A 43 2.98 -0.29 -23.35
CA PHE A 43 2.48 1.01 -22.91
C PHE A 43 3.02 2.19 -23.71
N ASP A 44 3.87 1.94 -24.71
CA ASP A 44 4.45 2.94 -25.65
C ASP A 44 5.15 4.11 -24.95
N ARG A 45 5.78 3.83 -23.79
CA ARG A 45 6.53 4.81 -23.01
C ARG A 45 7.56 4.14 -22.11
N GLU A 46 8.59 4.87 -21.72
CA GLU A 46 9.61 4.42 -20.78
C GLU A 46 9.03 4.26 -19.35
N HIS A 47 9.69 3.42 -18.56
CA HIS A 47 9.31 3.19 -17.16
C HIS A 47 9.83 4.30 -16.22
N GLU A 48 10.49 5.33 -16.75
CA GLU A 48 11.00 6.43 -15.94
C GLU A 48 9.83 7.27 -15.41
N ARG A 49 9.78 7.47 -14.09
CA ARG A 49 8.85 8.35 -13.35
C ARG A 49 7.46 7.78 -13.03
N GLY A 50 7.25 6.48 -13.22
CA GLY A 50 6.07 5.82 -12.67
C GLY A 50 6.27 5.51 -11.19
N VAL A 51 5.50 6.15 -10.31
CA VAL A 51 5.24 5.59 -8.99
C VAL A 51 4.32 4.40 -9.22
N SER A 52 4.74 3.21 -8.80
CA SER A 52 3.95 1.99 -9.00
C SER A 52 2.69 2.07 -8.11
N PRO A 53 1.52 1.58 -8.58
CA PRO A 53 0.29 1.62 -7.80
C PRO A 53 0.41 1.02 -6.39
N ASP A 54 1.36 0.10 -6.19
CA ASP A 54 1.67 -0.49 -4.89
C ASP A 54 2.16 0.52 -3.83
N SER A 55 2.60 1.70 -4.25
CA SER A 55 3.11 2.73 -3.35
C SER A 55 2.06 3.23 -2.36
N VAL A 56 0.77 3.15 -2.72
CA VAL A 56 -0.32 3.48 -1.80
C VAL A 56 -0.44 2.48 -0.65
N PHE A 57 -0.10 1.21 -0.89
CA PHE A 57 -0.11 0.21 0.17
C PHE A 57 1.08 0.37 1.11
N TYR A 58 2.20 0.94 0.67
CA TYR A 58 3.28 1.31 1.60
C TYR A 58 2.80 2.38 2.60
N LEU A 59 1.94 3.32 2.19
CA LEU A 59 1.32 4.27 3.10
C LEU A 59 0.43 3.54 4.12
N ALA A 60 -0.49 2.69 3.64
CA ALA A 60 -1.38 1.92 4.50
C ALA A 60 -0.60 1.02 5.49
N MET A 61 0.41 0.30 5.02
CA MET A 61 1.28 -0.52 5.86
C MET A 61 2.02 0.30 6.91
N ALA A 62 2.61 1.45 6.55
CA ALA A 62 3.29 2.32 7.51
C ALA A 62 2.33 2.82 8.60
N VAL A 63 1.09 3.10 8.25
CA VAL A 63 0.04 3.47 9.22
C VAL A 63 -0.34 2.30 10.11
N ILE A 64 -0.63 1.13 9.54
CA ILE A 64 -1.02 -0.08 10.29
C ILE A 64 0.08 -0.49 11.28
N LEU A 65 1.35 -0.41 10.86
CA LEU A 65 2.51 -0.74 11.70
C LEU A 65 2.88 0.35 12.73
N GLN A 66 2.06 1.41 12.83
CA GLN A 66 2.26 2.56 13.71
C GLN A 66 3.63 3.26 13.50
N GLN A 67 4.00 3.48 12.24
CA GLN A 67 5.25 4.14 11.84
C GLN A 67 4.98 5.56 11.26
N PRO A 68 4.62 6.55 12.10
CA PRO A 68 4.13 7.84 11.64
C PRO A 68 5.15 8.62 10.79
N LYS A 69 6.46 8.53 11.10
CA LYS A 69 7.50 9.19 10.30
C LYS A 69 7.58 8.62 8.87
N HIS A 70 7.47 7.30 8.72
CA HIS A 70 7.47 6.65 7.40
C HIS A 70 6.21 6.98 6.63
N ALA A 71 5.04 6.91 7.30
CA ALA A 71 3.77 7.29 6.69
C ALA A 71 3.79 8.73 6.17
N SER A 72 4.27 9.70 6.97
CA SER A 72 4.40 11.09 6.54
C SER A 72 5.40 11.29 5.40
N HIS A 73 6.52 10.55 5.38
CA HIS A 73 7.47 10.61 4.26
C HIS A 73 6.86 10.09 2.96
N ILE A 74 6.14 8.97 3.01
CA ILE A 74 5.43 8.42 1.86
C ILE A 74 4.33 9.39 1.42
N PHE A 75 3.58 9.96 2.36
CA PHE A 75 2.49 10.88 2.06
C PHE A 75 2.96 12.16 1.34
N ARG A 76 4.14 12.69 1.65
CA ARG A 76 4.73 13.84 0.92
C ARG A 76 4.85 13.59 -0.59
N LEU A 77 5.06 12.34 -1.00
CA LEU A 77 5.09 11.98 -2.41
C LEU A 77 3.69 12.14 -3.04
N PHE A 78 2.65 11.73 -2.32
CA PHE A 78 1.25 11.89 -2.74
C PHE A 78 0.80 13.35 -2.72
N GLU A 79 1.27 14.19 -1.80
CA GLU A 79 0.99 15.64 -1.79
C GLU A 79 1.36 16.34 -3.09
N VAL A 80 2.46 15.93 -3.72
CA VAL A 80 2.90 16.50 -4.99
C VAL A 80 2.21 15.85 -6.17
N GLY A 81 2.03 14.53 -6.11
CA GLY A 81 1.59 13.70 -7.22
C GLY A 81 0.09 13.65 -7.43
N TYR A 82 -0.66 13.48 -6.35
CA TYR A 82 -2.10 13.25 -6.38
C TYR A 82 -2.87 14.39 -7.08
N PRO A 83 -2.63 15.68 -6.75
CA PRO A 83 -3.31 16.80 -7.43
C PRO A 83 -2.97 16.93 -8.93
N ARG A 84 -1.90 16.25 -9.40
CA ARG A 84 -1.49 16.22 -10.80
C ARG A 84 -2.07 15.03 -11.57
N HIS A 85 -3.12 14.42 -11.04
CA HIS A 85 -3.77 13.23 -11.59
C HIS A 85 -2.79 12.06 -11.76
N TRP A 86 -1.91 11.86 -10.77
CA TRP A 86 -1.12 10.62 -10.73
C TRP A 86 -2.05 9.41 -10.70
N VAL A 87 -1.69 8.43 -11.51
CA VAL A 87 -2.56 7.29 -11.75
C VAL A 87 -2.42 6.28 -10.62
N ASN A 88 -3.24 6.39 -9.59
CA ASN A 88 -3.43 5.37 -8.56
C ASN A 88 -4.45 4.34 -9.08
N ARG A 89 -3.99 3.39 -9.90
CA ARG A 89 -4.84 2.46 -10.65
C ARG A 89 -5.64 1.53 -9.72
N SER A 90 -6.88 1.89 -9.40
CA SER A 90 -7.90 0.96 -8.88
C SER A 90 -9.25 1.35 -9.47
N LYS A 91 -9.98 0.39 -10.06
CA LYS A 91 -11.30 0.67 -10.67
C LYS A 91 -12.31 1.27 -9.67
N SER A 92 -12.21 0.93 -8.38
CA SER A 92 -13.10 1.49 -7.36
C SER A 92 -12.57 2.79 -6.75
N HIS A 93 -11.36 3.25 -7.07
CA HIS A 93 -10.70 4.37 -6.42
C HIS A 93 -10.36 4.14 -4.94
N ILE A 94 -10.21 2.88 -4.50
CA ILE A 94 -9.83 2.55 -3.12
C ILE A 94 -8.42 3.08 -2.77
N GLY A 95 -7.54 3.18 -3.76
CA GLY A 95 -6.24 3.86 -3.61
C GLY A 95 -6.40 5.34 -3.26
N ASP A 96 -7.32 6.02 -3.94
CA ASP A 96 -7.62 7.43 -3.67
C ASP A 96 -8.25 7.59 -2.27
N CYS A 97 -9.07 6.64 -1.83
CA CYS A 97 -9.60 6.59 -0.46
C CYS A 97 -8.48 6.55 0.58
N MET A 98 -7.47 5.70 0.43
CA MET A 98 -6.37 5.61 1.41
C MET A 98 -5.59 6.91 1.52
N ILE A 99 -5.32 7.59 0.40
CA ILE A 99 -4.61 8.87 0.38
C ILE A 99 -5.43 9.96 1.08
N LEU A 100 -6.70 10.12 0.68
CA LEU A 100 -7.60 11.13 1.24
C LEU A 100 -7.90 10.88 2.72
N LEU A 101 -8.01 9.62 3.12
CA LEU A 101 -8.22 9.23 4.52
C LEU A 101 -7.03 9.63 5.40
N PHE A 102 -5.79 9.44 4.92
CA PHE A 102 -4.60 9.90 5.63
C PHE A 102 -4.55 11.42 5.76
N ASP A 103 -4.87 12.15 4.68
CA ASP A 103 -4.92 13.62 4.66
C ASP A 103 -5.97 14.15 5.66
N ALA A 104 -7.14 13.50 5.70
CA ALA A 104 -8.24 13.86 6.59
C ALA A 104 -7.88 13.61 8.06
N ALA A 105 -7.28 12.46 8.37
CA ALA A 105 -6.88 12.08 9.73
C ALA A 105 -5.79 13.00 10.29
N ASN A 106 -4.80 13.39 9.47
CA ASN A 106 -3.72 14.28 9.90
C ASN A 106 -4.10 15.77 9.96
N GLY A 107 -5.36 16.11 9.68
CA GLY A 107 -5.88 17.48 9.84
C GLY A 107 -5.45 18.48 8.76
N SER A 108 -4.80 18.01 7.69
CA SER A 108 -4.40 18.87 6.56
C SER A 108 -5.60 19.24 5.68
N LYS A 109 -6.53 18.28 5.44
CA LYS A 109 -7.70 18.42 4.52
C LYS A 109 -7.37 19.18 3.23
N SER A 110 -6.13 19.04 2.77
CA SER A 110 -5.55 19.81 1.69
C SER A 110 -5.86 19.17 0.33
N MET A 111 -6.24 17.90 0.34
CA MET A 111 -6.54 17.12 -0.85
C MET A 111 -8.03 17.03 -1.11
N THR A 112 -8.38 17.05 -2.38
CA THR A 112 -9.74 16.82 -2.86
C THR A 112 -9.74 15.64 -3.82
N PRO A 113 -10.84 14.86 -3.90
CA PRO A 113 -10.93 13.78 -4.86
C PRO A 113 -10.69 14.27 -6.28
N ILE A 114 -9.79 13.59 -7.00
CA ILE A 114 -9.46 13.92 -8.40
C ILE A 114 -10.41 13.28 -9.43
N VAL A 115 -11.45 12.60 -8.95
CA VAL A 115 -12.44 11.88 -9.76
C VAL A 115 -13.86 12.31 -9.39
N ASP A 116 -14.66 12.53 -10.42
CA ASP A 116 -16.07 12.87 -10.25
C ASP A 116 -16.84 11.68 -9.65
N GLY A 117 -17.74 11.95 -8.71
CA GLY A 117 -18.55 10.91 -8.08
C GLY A 117 -17.73 9.93 -7.22
N PHE A 118 -16.66 10.42 -6.58
CA PHE A 118 -15.81 9.61 -5.71
C PHE A 118 -16.59 8.79 -4.68
N ALA A 119 -16.50 7.47 -4.80
CA ALA A 119 -17.36 6.52 -4.10
C ALA A 119 -17.14 6.46 -2.58
N TYR A 120 -16.02 6.98 -2.06
CA TYR A 120 -15.67 6.92 -0.64
C TYR A 120 -15.66 8.28 0.07
N ALA A 121 -16.32 9.28 -0.51
CA ALA A 121 -16.36 10.63 0.05
C ALA A 121 -16.95 10.66 1.48
N ASP A 122 -18.00 9.86 1.71
CA ASP A 122 -18.63 9.67 3.02
C ASP A 122 -17.68 9.04 4.04
N ILE A 123 -16.99 7.96 3.67
CA ILE A 123 -16.01 7.30 4.57
C ILE A 123 -14.89 8.27 4.98
N VAL A 124 -14.40 9.07 4.04
CA VAL A 124 -13.38 10.09 4.33
C VAL A 124 -13.93 11.21 5.20
N ALA A 125 -15.19 11.62 5.01
CA ALA A 125 -15.82 12.66 5.82
C ALA A 125 -16.07 12.18 7.25
N ASP A 126 -16.56 10.95 7.40
CA ASP A 126 -17.00 10.34 8.65
C ASP A 126 -15.92 9.45 9.29
N TRP A 127 -14.65 9.59 8.89
CA TRP A 127 -13.55 8.77 9.38
C TRP A 127 -13.43 8.77 10.91
N ASN A 128 -13.78 9.90 11.54
CA ASN A 128 -13.75 10.12 12.97
C ASN A 128 -15.11 9.93 13.66
N THR A 129 -16.09 9.31 13.00
CA THR A 129 -17.42 9.06 13.58
C THR A 129 -17.33 8.31 14.91
N GLU A 130 -18.15 8.68 15.90
CA GLU A 130 -18.31 7.92 17.14
C GLU A 130 -19.39 6.82 17.01
N ASP A 131 -20.17 6.85 15.94
CA ASP A 131 -21.19 5.85 15.63
C ASP A 131 -20.52 4.56 15.12
N LEU A 132 -20.52 3.53 15.97
CA LEU A 132 -19.92 2.23 15.66
C LEU A 132 -20.72 1.43 14.62
N ASP A 133 -22.02 1.67 14.47
CA ASP A 133 -22.84 1.02 13.45
C ASP A 133 -22.53 1.61 12.07
N LEU A 134 -22.40 2.95 12.01
CA LEU A 134 -21.95 3.64 10.80
C LEU A 134 -20.53 3.19 10.40
N LEU A 135 -19.61 3.13 11.36
CA LEU A 135 -18.26 2.64 11.12
C LEU A 135 -18.25 1.19 10.63
N THR A 136 -19.07 0.32 11.22
CA THR A 136 -19.21 -1.07 10.77
C THR A 136 -19.70 -1.12 9.32
N ALA A 137 -20.67 -0.28 8.94
CA ALA A 137 -21.14 -0.20 7.56
C ALA A 137 -20.03 0.26 6.58
N HIS A 138 -19.22 1.23 6.98
CA HIS A 138 -18.06 1.67 6.21
C HIS A 138 -17.01 0.57 6.05
N LEU A 139 -16.69 -0.15 7.13
CA LEU A 139 -15.74 -1.27 7.11
C LEU A 139 -16.24 -2.40 6.22
N THR A 140 -17.52 -2.77 6.31
CA THR A 140 -18.14 -3.75 5.42
C THR A 140 -18.00 -3.32 3.96
N ARG A 141 -18.32 -2.07 3.61
CA ARG A 141 -18.20 -1.59 2.22
C ARG A 141 -16.77 -1.66 1.70
N LEU A 142 -15.79 -1.22 2.48
CA LEU A 142 -14.38 -1.27 2.10
C LEU A 142 -13.92 -2.72 1.87
N CYS A 143 -14.33 -3.64 2.74
CA CYS A 143 -14.02 -5.06 2.60
C CYS A 143 -14.72 -5.68 1.39
N ASP A 144 -16.01 -5.44 1.19
CA ASP A 144 -16.77 -5.99 0.06
C ASP A 144 -16.21 -5.50 -1.28
N ASP A 145 -15.87 -4.20 -1.38
CA ASP A 145 -15.27 -3.63 -2.59
C ASP A 145 -13.90 -4.24 -2.88
N GLN A 146 -13.09 -4.47 -1.83
CA GLN A 146 -11.81 -5.18 -1.96
C GLN A 146 -12.00 -6.61 -2.47
N VAL A 147 -12.97 -7.35 -1.92
CA VAL A 147 -13.32 -8.71 -2.39
C VAL A 147 -13.77 -8.66 -3.86
N ALA A 148 -14.62 -7.70 -4.22
CA ALA A 148 -15.12 -7.55 -5.58
C ALA A 148 -14.02 -7.23 -6.59
N GLN A 149 -13.02 -6.43 -6.20
CA GLN A 149 -11.84 -6.18 -7.02
C GLN A 149 -11.01 -7.43 -7.25
N VAL A 150 -10.76 -8.22 -6.21
CA VAL A 150 -9.96 -9.46 -6.30
C VAL A 150 -10.69 -10.53 -7.12
N ALA A 151 -12.01 -10.62 -7.00
CA ALA A 151 -12.83 -11.58 -7.76
C ALA A 151 -13.01 -11.19 -9.24
N ALA A 152 -12.69 -9.94 -9.61
CA ALA A 152 -12.87 -9.47 -10.97
C ALA A 152 -11.87 -10.12 -11.95
N PRO A 153 -12.27 -10.37 -13.21
CA PRO A 153 -11.35 -10.87 -14.23
C PRO A 153 -10.15 -9.93 -14.41
N PRO A 154 -8.95 -10.44 -14.74
CA PRO A 154 -7.77 -9.62 -15.00
C PRO A 154 -8.10 -8.52 -16.03
N SER A 155 -8.05 -7.26 -15.61
CA SER A 155 -8.33 -6.11 -16.47
C SER A 155 -7.25 -5.03 -16.30
N LYS A 156 -7.19 -4.07 -17.22
CA LYS A 156 -6.26 -2.93 -17.15
C LYS A 156 -6.50 -2.03 -15.92
N ASP A 157 -7.62 -2.20 -15.22
CA ASP A 157 -8.05 -1.35 -14.11
C ASP A 157 -8.12 -2.11 -12.76
N PHE A 158 -7.84 -3.43 -12.77
CA PHE A 158 -7.74 -4.27 -11.57
C PHE A 158 -6.29 -4.70 -11.42
N PHE A 159 -5.54 -4.03 -10.54
CA PHE A 159 -4.10 -4.20 -10.37
C PHE A 159 -3.70 -4.54 -8.94
N GLU A 160 -4.54 -5.28 -8.24
CA GLU A 160 -4.06 -5.96 -7.06
C GLU A 160 -3.73 -7.40 -7.45
N PHE A 161 -2.42 -7.63 -7.57
CA PHE A 161 -1.73 -8.89 -7.83
C PHE A 161 -1.59 -9.28 -9.31
N ASP A 162 -0.35 -9.25 -9.77
CA ASP A 162 0.12 -10.00 -10.93
C ASP A 162 -0.09 -11.51 -10.66
N ASN A 163 -1.32 -12.01 -10.84
CA ASN A 163 -1.76 -13.39 -11.02
C ASN A 163 -1.14 -14.54 -10.17
N MET A 164 -0.37 -14.28 -9.12
CA MET A 164 0.13 -15.19 -8.09
C MET A 164 0.76 -14.36 -6.95
N ASN A 165 -0.05 -13.98 -5.97
CA ASN A 165 0.27 -14.04 -4.53
C ASN A 165 -0.91 -13.48 -3.75
N TRP A 166 -1.78 -14.41 -3.38
CA TRP A 166 -2.87 -14.43 -2.41
C TRP A 166 -2.66 -13.65 -1.10
N GLN A 167 -2.30 -12.37 -1.15
CA GLN A 167 -2.25 -11.50 0.01
C GLN A 167 -3.54 -10.69 0.07
N PHE A 168 -4.58 -11.37 0.55
CA PHE A 168 -5.95 -10.88 0.72
C PHE A 168 -6.03 -9.95 1.95
N THR A 169 -5.30 -8.84 1.94
CA THR A 169 -5.24 -7.91 3.07
C THR A 169 -6.19 -6.74 2.85
N PRO A 170 -7.15 -6.46 3.77
CA PRO A 170 -8.09 -5.35 3.62
C PRO A 170 -7.45 -4.02 4.03
N TYR A 171 -6.45 -3.55 3.27
CA TYR A 171 -5.60 -2.42 3.62
C TYR A 171 -6.37 -1.14 3.96
N ALA A 172 -7.40 -0.78 3.18
CA ALA A 172 -8.19 0.43 3.43
C ALA A 172 -8.96 0.35 4.76
N ALA A 173 -9.58 -0.80 5.06
CA ALA A 173 -10.30 -1.01 6.31
C ALA A 173 -9.34 -1.03 7.52
N LEU A 174 -8.20 -1.71 7.39
CA LEU A 174 -7.16 -1.73 8.43
C LEU A 174 -6.57 -0.34 8.67
N MET A 175 -6.33 0.43 7.61
CA MET A 175 -5.84 1.79 7.70
C MET A 175 -6.86 2.71 8.42
N LEU A 176 -8.16 2.58 8.12
CA LEU A 176 -9.22 3.31 8.84
C LEU A 176 -9.20 3.00 10.33
N LEU A 177 -9.20 1.71 10.70
CA LEU A 177 -9.13 1.30 12.11
C LEU A 177 -7.83 1.79 12.78
N ALA A 178 -6.69 1.70 12.11
CA ALA A 178 -5.40 2.12 12.63
C ALA A 178 -5.34 3.64 12.87
N LEU A 179 -5.81 4.45 11.92
CA LEU A 179 -5.89 5.91 12.08
C LEU A 179 -6.80 6.28 13.25
N ARG A 180 -7.98 5.66 13.35
CA ARG A 180 -8.88 5.89 14.48
C ARG A 180 -8.22 5.59 15.82
N ALA A 181 -7.57 4.43 15.95
CA ALA A 181 -6.86 4.04 17.16
C ALA A 181 -5.73 5.03 17.52
N GLN A 182 -4.96 5.50 16.53
CA GLN A 182 -3.90 6.50 16.72
C GLN A 182 -4.44 7.86 17.22
N HIS A 183 -5.69 8.16 16.88
CA HIS A 183 -6.39 9.37 17.32
C HIS A 183 -7.23 9.17 18.60
N GLY A 184 -7.11 8.01 19.26
CA GLY A 184 -7.83 7.71 20.51
C GLY A 184 -9.33 7.42 20.34
N LEU A 185 -9.78 7.15 19.12
CA LEU A 185 -11.17 6.82 18.81
C LEU A 185 -11.44 5.33 19.00
N PRO A 186 -12.64 4.93 19.47
CA PRO A 186 -13.00 3.54 19.64
C PRO A 186 -13.19 2.85 18.28
N ASN A 187 -12.83 1.57 18.23
CA ASN A 187 -13.07 0.69 17.09
C ASN A 187 -13.99 -0.48 17.52
N PRO A 188 -14.88 -0.96 16.62
CA PRO A 188 -15.69 -2.15 16.87
C PRO A 188 -14.84 -3.41 16.79
N ASP A 189 -15.32 -4.48 17.44
CA ASP A 189 -14.83 -5.84 17.16
C ASP A 189 -15.44 -6.31 15.82
N PHE A 190 -14.75 -6.03 14.73
CA PHE A 190 -15.27 -6.18 13.37
C PHE A 190 -14.76 -7.44 12.70
N SER A 191 -15.68 -8.25 12.18
CA SER A 191 -15.39 -9.45 11.41
C SER A 191 -16.07 -9.40 10.04
N HIS A 192 -15.35 -9.83 9.01
CA HIS A 192 -15.83 -9.88 7.63
C HIS A 192 -15.73 -11.31 7.07
N PRO A 193 -16.73 -11.82 6.33
CA PRO A 193 -16.71 -13.18 5.77
C PRO A 193 -15.47 -13.48 4.92
N GLY A 194 -14.94 -12.49 4.21
CA GLY A 194 -13.74 -12.62 3.38
C GLY A 194 -12.40 -12.51 4.14
N PHE A 195 -12.37 -11.92 5.33
CA PHE A 195 -11.10 -11.55 6.00
C PHE A 195 -10.97 -12.06 7.44
N GLY A 196 -12.02 -12.68 7.99
CA GLY A 196 -12.05 -13.05 9.41
C GLY A 196 -12.21 -11.82 10.31
N ASN A 197 -11.66 -11.87 11.53
CA ASN A 197 -11.66 -10.73 12.44
C ASN A 197 -10.60 -9.72 12.00
N VAL A 198 -11.05 -8.61 11.43
CA VAL A 198 -10.17 -7.58 10.86
C VAL A 198 -9.56 -6.73 11.96
N THR A 199 -10.30 -6.43 13.03
CA THR A 199 -9.79 -5.62 14.15
C THR A 199 -8.59 -6.29 14.82
N GLN A 200 -8.60 -7.61 14.95
CA GLN A 200 -7.49 -8.40 15.52
C GLN A 200 -6.23 -8.47 14.64
N LEU A 201 -6.28 -7.96 13.40
CA LEU A 201 -5.09 -7.90 12.54
C LEU A 201 -4.23 -6.65 12.81
N LEU A 202 -4.73 -5.69 13.61
CA LEU A 202 -3.95 -4.53 14.02
C LEU A 202 -2.90 -4.93 15.06
N PRO A 203 -1.66 -4.41 14.95
CA PRO A 203 -0.65 -4.67 15.97
C PRO A 203 -0.98 -3.91 17.27
N ASP A 204 -0.80 -4.59 18.41
CA ASP A 204 -1.00 -4.00 19.74
C ASP A 204 0.00 -2.87 20.07
N ALA A 205 1.17 -2.89 19.44
CA ALA A 205 2.27 -1.95 19.69
C ALA A 205 2.98 -1.58 18.38
N PRO A 206 3.70 -0.43 18.36
CA PRO A 206 4.48 -0.04 17.20
C PRO A 206 5.51 -1.10 16.81
N VAL A 207 5.54 -1.43 15.52
CA VAL A 207 6.51 -2.40 14.99
C VAL A 207 7.78 -1.66 14.61
N ALA A 208 8.91 -2.09 15.18
CA ALA A 208 10.21 -1.50 14.91
C ALA A 208 10.52 -1.53 13.40
N PRO A 209 11.14 -0.48 12.82
CA PRO A 209 11.64 -0.54 11.46
C PRO A 209 12.63 -1.69 11.33
N VAL A 210 12.54 -2.48 10.26
CA VAL A 210 13.60 -3.42 9.93
C VAL A 210 14.80 -2.60 9.46
N GLU A 211 15.90 -2.64 10.22
CA GLU A 211 17.17 -1.96 9.90
C GLU A 211 17.82 -2.50 8.62
#